data_AF-A0A8T6MFT9-F1
#
_entry.id   AF-A0A8T6MFT9-F1
#
_cell.length_a   1.000
_cell.length_b   1.000
_cell.length_c   1.000
_cell.angle_alpha   90.00
_cell.angle_beta   90.00
_cell.angle_gamma   90.00
#
_symmetry.space_group_name_H-M   'P 1'
#
loop_
_entity.id
_entity.type
_entity.pdbx_description
1 polymer ?
#
loop_
_entity_poly.entity_id
_entity_poly.type
_entity_poly.pdbx_seq_one_letter_code
_entity_poly.pdbx_strand_id
1 'polypeptide(L)'
;MKLKIRHETKERKYLSRNSYQNVLRDVELEPVKIVRTQCGIGAAENRYFYRGYFPAPIDAEFVTDGLINVNIVRKLNPQFKPKTLDWANNICLIV
;
A
#
# COMPACT_ATOMS: atom_id res chain seq x y z
N MET A 1 -1.88 -12.27 -6.10
CA MET A 1 -1.70 -11.28 -7.19
C MET A 1 -0.55 -10.35 -6.85
N LYS A 2 0.29 -9.93 -7.81
CA LYS A 2 1.33 -8.92 -7.54
C LYS A 2 0.85 -7.50 -7.82
N LEU A 3 1.20 -6.57 -6.95
CA LEU A 3 0.86 -5.16 -7.02
C LEU A 3 2.13 -4.30 -7.02
N LYS A 4 2.18 -3.33 -7.94
CA LYS A 4 3.15 -2.25 -7.95
C LYS A 4 2.83 -1.28 -6.82
N ILE A 5 3.76 -1.17 -5.88
CA ILE A 5 3.67 -0.24 -4.76
C ILE A 5 4.93 0.61 -4.69
N ARG A 6 4.80 1.76 -4.04
CA ARG A 6 5.92 2.68 -3.78
C ARG A 6 6.16 2.75 -2.28
N HIS A 7 7.38 2.50 -1.83
CA HIS A 7 7.75 2.56 -0.42
C HIS A 7 8.95 3.48 -0.18
N GLU A 8 9.04 3.98 1.04
CA GLU A 8 10.19 4.75 1.53
C GLU A 8 11.29 3.80 1.98
N THR A 9 12.50 4.03 1.47
CA THR A 9 13.68 3.23 1.79
C THR A 9 14.51 3.85 2.92
N LYS A 10 15.43 3.08 3.48
CA LYS A 10 16.43 3.52 4.46
C LYS A 10 17.41 4.56 3.89
N GLU A 11 17.51 4.66 2.57
CA GLU A 11 18.36 5.65 1.91
C GLU A 11 17.77 7.05 2.04
N ARG A 12 18.60 8.01 2.42
CA ARG A 12 18.19 9.40 2.67
C ARG A 12 18.83 10.34 1.65
N LYS A 13 18.01 11.19 1.04
CA LYS A 13 18.44 12.32 0.22
C LYS A 13 18.33 13.59 1.04
N TYR A 14 19.47 14.19 1.38
CA TYR A 14 19.50 15.47 2.09
C TYR A 14 19.11 16.61 1.14
N LEU A 15 18.05 17.33 1.50
CA LEU A 15 17.57 18.51 0.77
C LEU A 15 18.25 19.79 1.29
N SER A 16 18.64 19.78 2.57
CA SER A 16 19.42 20.83 3.22
C SER A 16 20.19 20.26 4.41
N ARG A 17 20.92 21.11 5.13
CA ARG A 17 21.68 20.70 6.33
C ARG A 17 20.80 20.06 7.42
N ASN A 18 19.53 20.45 7.51
CA ASN A 18 18.60 20.00 8.56
C ASN A 18 17.38 19.25 8.01
N SER A 19 17.32 18.97 6.71
CA SER A 19 16.17 18.31 6.08
C SER A 19 16.62 17.20 5.15
N TYR A 20 16.00 16.04 5.28
CA TYR A 20 16.17 14.91 4.38
C TYR A 20 14.81 14.35 3.97
N GLN A 21 14.81 13.63 2.86
CA GLN A 21 13.69 12.83 2.40
C GLN A 21 14.20 11.40 2.15
N ASN A 22 13.44 10.41 2.56
CA ASN A 22 13.72 9.02 2.20
C ASN A 22 13.55 8.83 0.69
N VAL A 23 14.46 8.06 0.08
CA VAL A 23 14.36 7.71 -1.33
C VAL A 23 13.16 6.78 -1.50
N LEU A 24 12.27 7.12 -2.43
CA LEU A 24 11.12 6.30 -2.79
C LEU A 24 11.54 5.29 -3.86
N ARG A 25 11.15 4.03 -3.69
CA ARG A 25 11.34 2.98 -4.70
C ARG A 25 10.02 2.30 -5.03
N ASP A 26 9.90 1.91 -6.30
CA ASP A 26 8.79 1.12 -6.80
C ASP A 26 9.17 -0.36 -6.74
N VAL A 27 8.27 -1.20 -6.25
CA VAL A 27 8.45 -2.65 -6.13
C VAL A 27 7.14 -3.38 -6.44
N GLU A 28 7.25 -4.60 -6.97
CA GLU A 28 6.11 -5.49 -7.16
C GLU A 28 6.07 -6.56 -6.08
N LEU A 29 5.04 -6.51 -5.23
CA LEU A 29 4.88 -7.45 -4.13
C LEU A 29 3.48 -8.05 -4.11
N GLU A 30 3.38 -9.23 -3.53
CA GLU A 30 2.11 -9.86 -3.20
C GLU A 30 1.61 -9.33 -1.85
N PRO A 31 0.39 -8.77 -1.78
CA PRO A 31 -0.18 -8.37 -0.50
C PRO A 31 -0.50 -9.61 0.33
N VAL A 32 -0.30 -9.52 1.65
CA VAL A 32 -0.77 -10.50 2.64
C VAL A 32 -2.20 -10.20 3.06
N LYS A 33 -2.52 -8.90 3.15
CA LYS A 33 -3.83 -8.40 3.58
C LYS A 33 -4.15 -7.11 2.86
N ILE A 34 -5.40 -6.92 2.50
CA ILE A 34 -5.90 -5.66 1.95
C ILE A 34 -7.05 -5.19 2.83
N VAL A 35 -7.00 -3.92 3.24
CA VAL A 35 -8.06 -3.26 3.98
C VAL A 35 -8.70 -2.23 3.07
N ARG A 36 -10.04 -2.18 3.06
CA ARG A 36 -10.79 -1.12 2.41
C ARG A 36 -11.35 -0.16 3.45
N THR A 37 -11.26 1.13 3.17
CA THR A 37 -11.84 2.19 4.00
C THR A 37 -12.75 3.05 3.14
N GLN A 38 -13.98 3.28 3.59
CA GLN A 38 -14.95 4.10 2.89
C GLN A 38 -14.44 5.55 2.75
N CYS A 39 -14.57 6.13 1.55
CA CYS A 39 -14.02 7.45 1.24
C CYS A 39 -14.89 8.63 1.71
N GLY A 40 -16.17 8.41 2.03
CA GLY A 40 -17.08 9.47 2.41
C GLY A 40 -18.52 9.02 2.63
N ILE A 41 -19.39 10.00 2.83
CA ILE A 41 -20.84 9.85 3.08
C ILE A 41 -21.65 10.19 1.81
N GLY A 42 -22.87 9.66 1.70
CA GLY A 42 -23.80 9.95 0.59
C GLY A 42 -23.35 9.36 -0.74
N ALA A 43 -23.31 10.14 -1.83
CA ALA A 43 -22.98 9.64 -3.17
C ALA A 43 -21.55 9.05 -3.31
N ALA A 44 -20.66 9.31 -2.34
CA ALA A 44 -19.31 8.75 -2.26
C ALA A 44 -19.21 7.52 -1.35
N GLU A 45 -20.30 7.06 -0.75
CA GLU A 45 -20.36 5.90 0.15
C GLU A 45 -19.86 4.61 -0.51
N ASN A 46 -20.09 4.46 -1.81
CA ASN A 46 -19.62 3.31 -2.58
C ASN A 46 -18.14 3.40 -3.00
N ARG A 47 -17.42 4.47 -2.64
CA ARG A 47 -16.00 4.65 -2.96
C ARG A 47 -15.16 4.18 -1.78
N TYR A 48 -14.11 3.42 -2.10
CA TYR A 48 -13.20 2.87 -1.12
C TYR A 48 -11.75 3.23 -1.45
N PHE A 49 -10.99 3.58 -0.42
CA PHE A 49 -9.54 3.53 -0.42
C PHE A 49 -9.09 2.13 -0.07
N TYR A 50 -8.05 1.65 -0.74
CA TYR A 50 -7.49 0.33 -0.51
C TYR A 50 -6.08 0.48 0.01
N ARG A 51 -5.81 -0.21 1.10
CA ARG A 51 -4.53 -0.19 1.80
C ARG A 51 -4.03 -1.63 1.91
N GLY A 52 -2.89 -1.89 1.29
CA GLY A 52 -2.28 -3.21 1.26
C GLY A 52 -1.17 -3.32 2.30
N TYR A 53 -1.10 -4.49 2.92
CA TYR A 53 -0.03 -4.92 3.78
C TYR A 53 0.83 -5.90 2.99
N PHE A 54 2.11 -5.59 2.85
CA PHE A 54 3.05 -6.35 2.04
C PHE A 54 4.24 -6.77 2.88
N PRO A 55 4.86 -7.93 2.62
CA PRO A 55 6.14 -8.29 3.23
C PRO A 55 7.15 -7.17 3.00
N ALA A 56 7.82 -6.72 4.06
CA ALA A 56 8.74 -5.60 3.96
C ALA A 56 9.97 -5.97 3.12
N PRO A 57 10.29 -5.19 2.07
CA PRO A 57 11.59 -5.27 1.43
C PRO A 57 12.72 -4.96 2.43
N ILE A 58 13.90 -5.55 2.21
CA ILE A 58 15.06 -5.39 3.10
C ILE A 58 15.49 -3.92 3.28
N ASP A 59 15.24 -3.10 2.28
CA ASP A 59 15.60 -1.68 2.21
C ASP A 59 14.51 -0.74 2.74
N ALA A 60 13.36 -1.24 3.21
CA ALA A 60 12.26 -0.40 3.70
C ALA A 60 12.56 0.23 5.08
N GLU A 61 12.24 1.52 5.25
CA GLU A 61 12.44 2.26 6.51
C GLU A 61 11.29 2.02 7.51
N PHE A 62 10.04 2.18 7.07
CA PHE A 62 8.86 2.17 7.95
C PHE A 62 8.19 0.80 7.99
N VAL A 63 8.84 -0.13 8.69
CA VAL A 63 8.38 -1.51 8.84
C VAL A 63 7.67 -1.70 10.17
N THR A 64 6.49 -2.33 10.16
CA THR A 64 5.76 -2.76 11.36
C THR A 64 5.47 -4.24 11.23
N ASP A 65 5.91 -5.04 12.21
CA ASP A 65 5.74 -6.50 12.22
C ASP A 65 6.22 -7.20 10.94
N GLY A 66 7.33 -6.72 10.36
CA GLY A 66 7.88 -7.26 9.11
C GLY A 66 7.07 -6.92 7.86
N LEU A 67 6.09 -6.01 7.97
CA LEU A 67 5.24 -5.57 6.87
C LEU A 67 5.40 -4.07 6.61
N ILE A 68 5.18 -3.68 5.35
CA ILE A 68 4.95 -2.29 4.95
C ILE A 68 3.49 -2.08 4.61
N ASN A 69 3.01 -0.88 4.89
CA ASN A 69 1.62 -0.50 4.74
C ASN A 69 1.47 0.62 3.72
N VAL A 70 0.89 0.31 2.56
CA VAL A 70 0.89 1.24 1.41
C VAL A 70 -0.49 1.32 0.77
N ASN A 71 -0.86 2.52 0.33
CA ASN A 71 -2.09 2.72 -0.43
C ASN A 71 -1.96 2.07 -1.82
N ILE A 72 -2.97 1.29 -2.21
CA ILE A 72 -3.03 0.65 -3.53
C ILE A 72 -3.62 1.64 -4.53
N VAL A 73 -2.76 2.18 -5.39
CA VAL A 73 -3.18 3.08 -6.47
C VAL A 73 -3.70 2.25 -7.65
N ARG A 74 -5.02 2.25 -7.84
CA ARG A 74 -5.69 1.49 -8.92
C ARG A 74 -5.20 1.85 -10.32
N LYS A 75 -4.80 3.10 -10.55
CA LYS A 75 -4.23 3.53 -11.84
C LYS A 75 -2.89 2.85 -12.17
N LEU A 76 -2.08 2.57 -11.14
CA LEU A 76 -0.81 1.85 -11.29
C LEU A 76 -1.00 0.33 -11.33
N ASN A 77 -2.17 -0.14 -10.89
CA ASN A 77 -2.50 -1.55 -10.74
C ASN A 77 -3.85 -1.87 -11.40
N PRO A 78 -3.96 -1.82 -12.75
CA PRO A 78 -5.21 -2.14 -13.45
C PRO A 78 -5.68 -3.58 -13.23
N GLN A 79 -4.78 -4.49 -12.89
CA GLN A 79 -5.07 -5.88 -12.52
C GLN A 79 -5.76 -6.00 -11.14
N PHE A 80 -5.69 -4.98 -10.28
CA PHE A 80 -6.34 -4.98 -8.99
C PHE A 80 -7.87 -4.79 -9.14
N LYS A 81 -8.59 -5.91 -9.08
CA LYS A 81 -10.05 -5.99 -9.20
C LYS A 81 -10.67 -6.25 -7.82
N PRO A 82 -10.97 -5.21 -7.01
CA PRO A 82 -11.46 -5.42 -5.64
C PRO A 82 -12.81 -6.13 -5.56
N LYS A 83 -13.62 -6.09 -6.62
CA LYS A 83 -14.93 -6.78 -6.69
C LYS A 83 -14.81 -8.30 -6.78
N THR A 84 -13.66 -8.82 -7.21
CA THR A 84 -13.44 -10.28 -7.35
C THR A 84 -12.74 -10.87 -6.14
N LEU A 85 -12.50 -10.08 -5.10
CA LEU A 85 -11.86 -10.52 -3.87
C LEU A 85 -12.90 -10.92 -2.84
N ASP A 86 -12.55 -11.91 -2.04
CA ASP A 86 -13.36 -12.30 -0.89
C ASP A 86 -13.08 -11.36 0.29
N TRP A 87 -14.14 -10.74 0.80
CA TRP A 87 -14.06 -9.72 1.84
C TRP A 87 -14.79 -10.18 3.09
N ALA A 88 -14.04 -10.36 4.17
CA ALA A 88 -14.59 -10.42 5.52
C ALA A 88 -14.71 -8.98 6.06
N ASN A 89 -15.91 -8.42 6.02
CA ASN A 89 -16.18 -7.01 6.36
C ASN A 89 -15.38 -6.03 5.47
N ASN A 90 -14.35 -5.42 6.04
CA ASN A 90 -13.46 -4.46 5.38
C ASN A 90 -12.06 -5.03 5.12
N ILE A 91 -11.87 -6.32 5.37
CA ILE A 91 -10.57 -6.98 5.28
C ILE A 91 -10.66 -8.11 4.28
N CYS A 92 -9.71 -8.15 3.36
CA CYS A 92 -9.46 -9.27 2.47
C CYS A 92 -8.10 -9.86 2.86
N LEU A 93 -8.09 -11.13 3.25
CA LEU A 93 -6.86 -11.89 3.47
C LEU A 93 -6.46 -12.55 2.15
N ILE A 94 -5.17 -12.49 1.84
CA ILE A 94 -4.60 -13.10 0.64
C ILE A 94 -3.80 -14.30 1.15
N VAL A 95 -4.32 -15.50 0.89
CA VAL A 95 -3.74 -16.79 1.26
C VAL A 95 -3.09 -17.41 0.03
#